data_AF-A0ABD3V088-F1
#
_entry.id   AF-A0ABD3V088-F1
#
_cell.length_a   1.000
_cell.length_b   1.000
_cell.length_c   1.000
_cell.angle_alpha   90.00
_cell.angle_beta   90.00
_cell.angle_gamma   90.00
#
_symmetry.space_group_name_H-M   'P 1'
#
loop_
_entity.id
_entity.type
_entity.pdbx_description
1 polymer ?
#
loop_
_entity_poly.entity_id
_entity_poly.type
_entity_poly.pdbx_seq_one_letter_code
_entity_poly.pdbx_strand_id
1 'polypeptide(L)'
;MIEEASLDETFDIVNRTIRKTAEEVIGFKRYRREPWISDEVLKLADQRRTIKAKMSINPQDDDLKQKNTQLKNIINNKVEECREEGFTKQCYEAEKANRKNDMRSLFQKVITLKKGIKLNDKRGSTRD
;
A
#
# COMPACT_ATOMS: atom_id res chain seq x y z
N MET A 1 -8.34 43.67 5.77
CA MET A 1 -8.21 43.09 4.42
C MET A 1 -8.25 41.59 4.59
N ILE A 2 -9.34 40.94 4.19
CA ILE A 2 -9.42 39.48 4.16
C ILE A 2 -8.83 39.11 2.80
N GLU A 3 -7.67 38.45 2.80
CA GLU A 3 -7.09 37.89 1.58
C GLU A 3 -8.11 36.92 0.97
N GLU A 4 -8.62 37.26 -0.22
CA GLU A 4 -9.41 36.32 -1.02
C GLU A 4 -8.47 35.21 -1.49
N ALA A 5 -8.31 34.18 -0.65
CA ALA A 5 -7.68 32.94 -1.05
C ALA A 5 -8.39 32.42 -2.30
N SER A 6 -7.61 31.96 -3.28
CA SER A 6 -8.13 31.46 -4.55
C SER A 6 -9.19 30.37 -4.30
N LEU A 7 -10.23 30.35 -5.15
CA LEU A 7 -11.30 29.34 -5.07
C LEU A 7 -10.73 27.90 -5.10
N ASP A 8 -9.60 27.72 -5.79
CA ASP A 8 -8.89 26.44 -5.84
C ASP A 8 -8.20 26.09 -4.51
N GLU A 9 -7.61 27.08 -3.83
CA GLU A 9 -6.97 26.89 -2.53
C GLU A 9 -7.99 26.53 -1.45
N THR A 10 -9.13 27.20 -1.45
CA THR A 10 -10.24 26.91 -0.53
C THR A 10 -10.83 25.52 -0.79
N PHE A 11 -11.00 25.12 -2.05
CA PHE A 11 -11.45 23.77 -2.41
C PHE A 11 -10.47 22.68 -1.96
N ASP A 12 -9.17 22.91 -2.08
CA ASP A 12 -8.12 21.99 -1.63
C ASP A 12 -8.08 21.86 -0.10
N ILE A 13 -8.30 22.95 0.63
CA ILE A 13 -8.38 22.95 2.10
C ILE A 13 -9.60 22.14 2.56
N VAL A 14 -10.77 22.36 1.95
CA VAL A 14 -11.99 21.60 2.28
C VAL A 14 -11.78 20.10 2.02
N ASN A 15 -11.24 19.74 0.86
CA ASN A 15 -10.98 18.33 0.53
C ASN A 15 -9.96 17.67 1.47
N ARG A 16 -8.90 18.39 1.86
CA ARG A 16 -7.95 17.89 2.87
C ARG A 16 -8.63 17.69 4.22
N THR A 17 -9.48 18.63 4.62
CA THR A 17 -10.16 18.60 5.92
C THR A 17 -11.13 17.43 6.00
N ILE A 18 -11.98 17.24 4.98
CA ILE A 18 -12.92 16.11 4.88
C ILE A 18 -12.19 14.77 4.90
N ARG A 19 -11.06 14.66 4.20
CA ARG A 19 -10.26 13.42 4.19
C ARG A 19 -9.65 13.14 5.55
N LYS A 20 -9.15 14.17 6.24
CA LYS A 20 -8.56 14.04 7.57
C LYS A 20 -9.60 13.63 8.60
N THR A 21 -10.77 14.26 8.64
CA THR A 21 -11.86 13.85 9.53
C THR A 21 -12.42 12.48 9.17
N ALA A 22 -12.48 12.12 7.89
CA ALA A 22 -12.89 10.78 7.48
C ALA A 22 -11.89 9.69 7.92
N GLU A 23 -10.59 10.00 7.94
CA GLU A 23 -9.56 9.10 8.46
C GLU A 23 -9.62 8.98 9.98
N GLU A 24 -9.86 10.09 10.70
CA GLU A 24 -9.96 10.13 12.17
C GLU A 24 -11.23 9.48 12.71
N VAL A 25 -12.39 9.72 12.10
CA VAL A 25 -13.70 9.27 12.63
C VAL A 25 -14.07 7.87 12.13
N ILE A 26 -13.83 7.61 10.85
CA ILE A 26 -14.32 6.41 10.16
C ILE A 26 -13.20 5.38 9.94
N GLY A 27 -11.95 5.74 10.22
CA GLY A 27 -10.80 4.89 9.97
C GLY A 27 -10.61 4.59 8.48
N PHE A 28 -11.08 5.46 7.58
CA PHE A 28 -11.12 5.20 6.15
C PHE A 28 -9.69 5.13 5.56
N LYS A 29 -9.10 3.94 5.60
CA LYS A 29 -7.83 3.65 4.95
C LYS A 29 -8.07 3.71 3.44
N ARG A 30 -7.38 4.64 2.75
CA ARG A 30 -7.41 4.81 1.29
C ARG A 30 -7.22 3.52 0.47
N TYR A 31 -6.67 2.47 1.08
CA TYR A 31 -6.39 1.18 0.45
C TYR A 31 -6.72 0.05 1.41
N ARG A 32 -7.26 -1.06 0.89
CA ARG A 32 -7.28 -2.35 1.61
C ARG A 32 -5.83 -2.72 1.85
N ARG A 33 -5.35 -2.52 3.09
CA ARG A 33 -3.98 -2.87 3.45
C ARG A 33 -3.85 -4.38 3.39
N GLU A 34 -2.95 -4.84 2.54
CA GLU A 34 -2.50 -6.20 2.57
C GLU A 34 -1.75 -6.42 3.90
N PRO A 35 -2.17 -7.37 4.75
CA PRO A 35 -1.66 -7.51 6.11
C PRO A 35 -0.19 -7.95 6.18
N TRP A 36 0.38 -8.38 5.06
CA TRP A 36 1.78 -8.76 4.92
C TRP A 36 2.69 -7.59 4.54
N ILE A 37 2.16 -6.43 4.12
CA ILE A 37 2.98 -5.26 3.77
C ILE A 37 3.31 -4.46 5.05
N SER A 38 4.59 -4.17 5.26
CA SER A 38 5.05 -3.37 6.39
C SER A 38 4.69 -1.89 6.26
N ASP A 39 4.53 -1.20 7.40
CA ASP A 39 4.29 0.25 7.43
C ASP A 39 5.46 1.05 6.82
N GLU A 40 6.66 0.48 6.79
CA GLU A 40 7.82 1.10 6.16
C GLU A 40 7.66 1.20 4.64
N VAL A 41 7.22 0.12 3.99
CA VAL A 41 6.91 0.11 2.55
C VAL A 41 5.83 1.13 2.22
N LEU A 42 4.83 1.29 3.09
CA LEU A 42 3.77 2.28 2.93
C LEU A 42 4.32 3.71 2.98
N LYS A 43 5.21 4.01 3.93
CA LYS A 43 5.88 5.32 4.03
C LYS A 43 6.69 5.63 2.77
N LEU A 44 7.44 4.65 2.25
CA LEU A 44 8.19 4.80 1.00
C LEU A 44 7.26 5.05 -0.21
N ALA A 45 6.11 4.37 -0.25
CA ALA A 45 5.11 4.57 -1.30
C ALA A 45 4.52 6.00 -1.26
N ASP A 46 4.27 6.53 -0.06
CA ASP A 46 3.81 7.92 0.11
C ASP A 46 4.89 8.93 -0.26
N GLN A 47 6.16 8.69 0.10
CA GLN A 47 7.29 9.50 -0.39
C GLN A 47 7.38 9.49 -1.92
N ARG A 48 7.20 8.33 -2.55
CA ARG A 48 7.19 8.25 -4.01
C ARG A 48 6.00 9.01 -4.61
N ARG A 49 4.85 9.04 -3.95
CA ARG A 49 3.69 9.82 -4.39
C ARG A 49 3.98 11.32 -4.36
N THR A 50 4.66 11.82 -3.32
CA THR A 50 5.03 13.25 -3.27
C THR A 50 6.05 13.61 -4.35
N ILE A 51 7.03 12.74 -4.63
CA ILE A 51 7.97 12.96 -5.74
C ILE A 51 7.24 12.99 -7.09
N LYS A 52 6.30 12.06 -7.34
CA LYS A 52 5.48 12.09 -8.55
C LYS A 52 4.68 13.38 -8.70
N ALA A 53 4.13 13.91 -7.61
CA ALA A 53 3.44 15.19 -7.64
C ALA A 53 4.39 16.33 -8.02
N LYS A 54 5.62 16.36 -7.46
CA LYS A 54 6.66 17.34 -7.83
C LYS A 54 7.11 17.19 -9.29
N MET A 55 7.26 15.96 -9.78
CA MET A 55 7.59 15.69 -11.19
C MET A 55 6.50 16.16 -12.16
N SER A 56 5.22 16.13 -11.73
CA SER A 56 4.12 16.67 -12.54
C SER A 56 4.20 18.19 -12.70
N ILE A 57 4.79 18.89 -11.72
CA ILE A 57 4.97 20.34 -11.73
C ILE A 57 6.25 20.70 -12.49
N ASN A 58 7.34 19.94 -12.29
CA ASN A 58 8.64 20.14 -12.93
C ASN A 58 9.10 18.88 -13.70
N PRO A 59 8.63 18.67 -14.95
CA PRO A 59 8.91 17.44 -15.70
C PRO A 59 10.36 17.28 -16.17
N GLN A 60 11.11 18.38 -16.27
CA GLN A 60 12.50 18.41 -16.75
C GLN A 60 13.53 18.18 -15.64
N ASP A 61 13.10 18.05 -14.37
CA ASP A 61 14.01 17.82 -13.25
C ASP A 61 14.48 16.35 -13.23
N ASP A 62 15.72 16.13 -13.68
CA ASP A 62 16.32 14.80 -13.76
C ASP A 62 16.65 14.20 -12.38
N ASP A 63 16.88 15.03 -11.35
CA ASP A 63 17.10 14.56 -9.97
C ASP A 63 15.80 13.94 -9.40
N LEU A 64 14.64 14.54 -9.68
CA LEU A 64 13.35 13.94 -9.30
C LEU A 64 13.08 12.62 -10.02
N LYS A 65 13.46 12.51 -11.30
CA LYS A 65 13.34 11.24 -12.06
C LYS A 65 14.23 10.15 -11.47
N GLN A 66 15.47 10.50 -11.11
CA GLN A 66 16.41 9.56 -10.49
C GLN A 66 15.89 9.09 -9.12
N LYS A 67 15.46 10.01 -8.26
CA LYS A 67 14.88 9.69 -6.94
C LYS A 67 13.62 8.83 -7.05
N ASN A 68 12.73 9.10 -8.01
CA ASN A 68 11.55 8.26 -8.24
C ASN A 68 11.93 6.83 -8.69
N THR A 69 12.98 6.69 -9.50
CA THR A 69 13.48 5.37 -9.95
C THR A 69 14.11 4.60 -8.78
N GLN A 70 14.93 5.27 -7.97
CA GLN A 70 15.51 4.67 -6.76
C GLN A 70 14.43 4.22 -5.78
N LEU A 71 13.46 5.08 -5.46
CA LEU A 71 12.35 4.72 -4.57
C LEU A 71 11.52 3.56 -5.13
N LYS A 72 11.29 3.52 -6.45
CA LYS A 72 10.58 2.40 -7.08
C LYS A 72 11.32 1.08 -6.83
N ASN A 73 12.64 1.05 -7.00
CA ASN A 73 13.43 -0.17 -6.80
C ASN A 73 13.45 -0.59 -5.32
N ILE A 74 13.65 0.37 -4.41
CA ILE A 74 13.63 0.10 -2.96
C ILE A 74 12.26 -0.45 -2.53
N ILE A 75 11.16 0.16 -3.00
CA ILE A 75 9.80 -0.33 -2.71
C ILE A 75 9.62 -1.75 -3.22
N ASN A 76 10.03 -2.05 -4.46
CA ASN A 76 9.87 -3.38 -5.02
C ASN A 76 10.64 -4.44 -4.21
N ASN A 77 11.88 -4.15 -3.82
CA ASN A 77 12.69 -5.07 -3.02
C ASN A 77 12.03 -5.32 -1.66
N LYS A 78 11.63 -4.25 -0.94
CA LYS A 78 10.99 -4.41 0.37
C LYS A 78 9.62 -5.08 0.29
N VAL A 79 8.89 -4.91 -0.81
CA VAL A 79 7.62 -5.62 -1.04
C VAL A 79 7.85 -7.12 -1.17
N GLU A 80 8.90 -7.56 -1.87
CA GLU A 80 9.24 -8.99 -1.95
C GLU A 80 9.72 -9.53 -0.59
N GLU A 81 10.54 -8.78 0.16
CA GLU A 81 10.91 -9.17 1.54
C GLU A 81 9.68 -9.35 2.44
N CYS A 82 8.77 -8.37 2.45
CA CYS A 82 7.51 -8.44 3.20
C CYS A 82 6.65 -9.64 2.78
N ARG A 83 6.68 -9.99 1.48
CA ARG A 83 5.94 -11.13 0.93
C ARG A 83 6.53 -12.45 1.40
N GLU A 84 7.85 -12.60 1.37
CA GLU A 84 8.55 -13.79 1.88
C GLU A 84 8.31 -13.98 3.38
N GLU A 85 8.38 -12.90 4.17
CA GLU A 85 8.04 -12.92 5.60
C GLU A 85 6.58 -13.33 5.83
N GLY A 86 5.66 -12.79 5.02
CA GLY A 86 4.25 -13.15 5.04
C GLY A 86 4.01 -14.65 4.81
N PHE A 87 4.68 -15.24 3.80
CA PHE A 87 4.60 -16.67 3.54
C PHE A 87 5.24 -17.51 4.65
N THR A 88 6.43 -17.12 5.10
CA THR A 88 7.15 -17.80 6.18
C THR A 88 6.30 -17.88 7.44
N LYS A 89 5.62 -16.78 7.79
CA LYS A 89 4.69 -16.76 8.93
C LYS A 89 3.50 -17.71 8.74
N GLN A 90 2.91 -17.75 7.54
CA GLN A 90 1.80 -18.67 7.27
C GLN A 90 2.22 -20.13 7.33
N CYS A 91 3.40 -20.47 6.80
CA CYS A 91 3.98 -21.81 6.90
C CYS A 91 4.25 -22.21 8.34
N TYR A 92 4.85 -21.30 9.13
CA TYR A 92 5.10 -21.53 10.55
C TYR A 92 3.80 -21.76 11.34
N GLU A 93 2.75 -20.99 11.07
CA GLU A 93 1.44 -21.18 11.69
C GLU A 93 0.80 -22.52 11.32
N ALA A 94 0.96 -22.97 10.07
CA ALA A 94 0.51 -24.28 9.63
C ALA A 94 1.28 -25.41 10.35
N GLU A 95 2.61 -25.33 10.43
CA GLU A 95 3.42 -26.29 11.18
C GLU A 95 3.01 -26.35 12.65
N LYS A 96 2.79 -25.20 13.28
CA LYS A 96 2.36 -25.12 14.68
C LYS A 96 0.99 -25.77 14.89
N ALA A 97 0.05 -25.59 13.96
CA ALA A 97 -1.26 -26.26 14.00
C ALA A 97 -1.11 -27.78 13.85
N ASN A 98 -0.24 -28.24 12.94
CA ASN A 98 0.06 -29.65 12.75
C ASN A 98 0.65 -30.30 14.02
N ARG A 99 1.65 -29.65 14.65
CA ARG A 99 2.25 -30.14 15.90
C ARG A 99 1.25 -30.23 17.06
N LYS A 100 0.19 -29.42 17.03
CA LYS A 100 -0.88 -29.41 18.04
C LYS A 100 -2.04 -30.35 17.71
N ASN A 101 -1.98 -31.08 16.59
CA ASN A 101 -3.11 -31.86 16.04
C ASN A 101 -4.40 -31.03 15.85
N ASP A 102 -4.29 -29.72 15.64
CA ASP A 102 -5.42 -28.87 15.30
C ASP A 102 -5.67 -28.93 13.79
N MET A 103 -6.32 -30.03 13.37
CA MET A 103 -6.55 -30.34 11.96
C MET A 103 -7.45 -29.31 11.26
N ARG A 104 -8.36 -28.67 12.00
CA ARG A 104 -9.23 -27.62 11.44
C ARG A 104 -8.42 -26.38 11.08
N SER A 105 -7.59 -25.90 12.00
CA SER A 105 -6.71 -24.76 11.75
C SER A 105 -5.68 -25.07 10.66
N LEU A 106 -5.11 -26.27 10.67
CA LEU A 106 -4.18 -26.73 9.63
C LEU A 106 -4.83 -26.70 8.24
N PHE A 107 -6.02 -27.30 8.10
CA PHE A 107 -6.74 -27.34 6.83
C PHE A 107 -7.07 -25.93 6.30
N GLN A 108 -7.49 -25.04 7.20
CA GLN A 108 -7.77 -23.65 6.84
C GLN A 108 -6.51 -22.91 6.35
N LYS A 109 -5.35 -23.14 6.98
CA LYS A 109 -4.07 -22.54 6.57
C LYS A 109 -3.58 -23.12 5.25
N VAL A 110 -3.69 -24.42 5.03
CA VAL A 110 -3.35 -25.07 3.74
C VAL A 110 -4.23 -24.56 2.60
N ILE A 111 -5.54 -24.38 2.82
CA ILE A 111 -6.43 -23.76 1.83
C ILE A 111 -5.99 -22.32 1.51
N THR A 112 -5.61 -21.56 2.53
CA THR A 112 -5.17 -20.17 2.37
C THR A 112 -3.89 -20.09 1.54
N LEU A 113 -2.92 -20.96 1.83
CA LEU A 113 -1.68 -21.10 1.05
C LEU A 113 -1.97 -21.54 -0.39
N LYS A 114 -2.85 -22.53 -0.60
CA LYS A 114 -3.21 -23.06 -1.93
C LYS A 114 -3.98 -22.05 -2.79
N LYS A 115 -4.85 -21.23 -2.19
CA LYS A 115 -5.56 -20.16 -2.90
C LYS A 115 -4.66 -18.98 -3.26
N GLY A 116 -3.44 -18.96 -2.73
CA GLY A 116 -2.51 -17.84 -2.80
C GLY A 116 -3.00 -16.64 -1.99
N ILE A 117 -2.07 -15.79 -1.58
CA ILE A 117 -2.38 -14.37 -1.34
C ILE A 117 -2.93 -13.88 -2.68
N LYS A 118 -4.26 -13.75 -2.80
CA LYS A 118 -4.89 -13.19 -4.00
C LYS A 118 -4.47 -11.72 -4.11
N LEU A 119 -3.31 -11.48 -4.72
CA LEU A 119 -2.99 -10.18 -5.29
C LEU A 119 -4.15 -9.87 -6.22
N ASN A 120 -4.85 -8.78 -5.93
CA ASN A 120 -5.92 -8.29 -6.76
C ASN A 120 -5.27 -7.87 -8.09
N ASP A 121 -5.15 -8.80 -9.03
CA ASP A 121 -4.52 -8.58 -10.32
C ASP A 121 -5.47 -7.75 -11.16
N LYS A 122 -5.50 -6.43 -10.90
CA LYS A 122 -6.20 -5.45 -11.73
C LYS A 122 -5.37 -5.11 -12.98
N ARG A 123 -4.71 -6.10 -13.57
CA ARG A 123 -4.11 -6.03 -14.91
C ARG A 123 -4.75 -7.11 -15.77
N GLY A 124 -5.93 -6.80 -16.31
CA GLY A 124 -6.64 -7.71 -17.21
C GLY A 124 -8.15 -7.55 -17.20
N SER A 125 -8.63 -6.36 -17.58
CA SER A 125 -9.98 -6.23 -18.13
C SER A 125 -9.93 -5.21 -19.26
N THR A 126 -9.13 -5.50 -20.28
CA THR A 126 -9.57 -5.20 -21.64
C THR A 126 -10.78 -6.08 -21.91
N ARG A 127 -11.96 -5.46 -21.90
CA ARG A 127 -13.17 -6.00 -22.50
C ARG A 127 -13.67 -4.92 -23.46
N ASP A 128 -13.56 -5.28 -24.73
CA ASP A 128 -14.22 -4.80 -25.95
C ASP A 128 -14.30 -3.28 -26.20
#